data_AF-A0A290G9J9-F1
#
_entry.id   AF-A0A290G9J9-F1
#
_cell.length_a   1.000
_cell.length_b   1.000
_cell.length_c   1.000
_cell.angle_alpha   90.00
_cell.angle_beta   90.00
_cell.angle_gamma   90.00
#
_symmetry.space_group_name_H-M   'P 1'
#
loop_
_entity.id
_entity.type
_entity.pdbx_description
1 polymer ?
#
loop_
_entity_poly.entity_id
_entity_poly.type
_entity_poly.pdbx_seq_one_letter_code
_entity_poly.pdbx_strand_id
1 'polypeptide(L)'
;MSDERYAQLQRTLIESAKQHLVELTGALALPNGVDRNEGVSSAWWQLTALTQLTNFDSGLDEATKHELRAIDQLAIQATTQPVDKALVASEADSEIAAALADPTSSHWFRHSLQQALPRDPVDAVNDAEWLFELLNKRCVAQLQDDPAPPMNMAFRTADGRTTQIDIAQATPVIELGDFKA
;
A
#
# COMPACT_ATOMS: atom_id res chain seq x y z
N MET A 1 -32.60 33.97 18.49
CA MET A 1 -31.88 33.74 17.20
C MET A 1 -30.82 32.64 17.29
N SER A 2 -30.49 32.10 18.47
CA SER A 2 -29.58 30.95 18.65
C SER A 2 -30.21 29.62 18.24
N ASP A 3 -31.45 29.37 18.68
CA ASP A 3 -32.05 28.02 18.65
C ASP A 3 -32.41 27.55 17.24
N GLU A 4 -32.86 28.47 16.37
CA GLU A 4 -33.18 28.16 14.98
C GLU A 4 -31.91 27.85 14.15
N ARG A 5 -30.83 28.61 14.37
CA ARG A 5 -29.53 28.32 13.73
C ARG A 5 -28.94 27.01 14.25
N TYR A 6 -29.13 26.74 15.55
CA TYR A 6 -28.67 25.51 16.18
C TYR A 6 -29.42 24.29 15.65
N ALA A 7 -30.75 24.36 15.55
CA ALA A 7 -31.58 23.32 14.94
C ALA A 7 -31.30 23.13 13.44
N GLN A 8 -30.93 24.20 12.73
CA GLN A 8 -30.51 24.11 11.33
C GLN A 8 -29.17 23.38 11.20
N LEU A 9 -28.19 23.69 12.07
CA LEU A 9 -26.89 23.02 12.07
C LEU A 9 -27.03 21.52 12.35
N GLN A 10 -27.81 21.12 13.35
CA GLN A 10 -28.06 19.72 13.67
C GLN A 10 -28.68 18.97 12.49
N ARG A 11 -29.68 19.57 11.82
CA ARG A 11 -30.25 19.01 10.59
C ARG A 11 -29.20 18.84 9.49
N THR A 12 -28.37 19.86 9.25
CA THR A 12 -27.31 19.77 8.24
C THR A 12 -26.28 18.68 8.57
N LEU A 13 -25.94 18.47 9.85
CA LEU A 13 -25.06 17.38 10.28
C LEU A 13 -25.66 16.00 9.95
N ILE A 14 -26.94 15.80 10.25
CA ILE A 14 -27.65 14.55 9.95
C ILE A 14 -27.71 14.29 8.44
N GLU A 15 -28.06 15.31 7.65
CA GLU A 15 -28.13 15.18 6.20
C GLU A 15 -26.75 14.89 5.58
N SER A 16 -25.69 15.53 6.08
CA SER A 16 -24.31 15.21 5.67
C SER A 16 -23.93 13.77 6.01
N ALA A 17 -24.27 13.30 7.23
CA ALA A 17 -23.99 11.93 7.64
C ALA A 17 -24.75 10.90 6.78
N LYS A 18 -26.02 11.17 6.45
CA LYS A 18 -26.81 10.33 5.51
C LYS A 18 -26.18 10.30 4.12
N GLN A 19 -25.73 11.45 3.62
CA GLN A 19 -25.07 11.53 2.32
C GLN A 19 -23.77 10.72 2.28
N HIS A 20 -22.92 10.81 3.30
CA HIS A 20 -21.69 10.01 3.37
C HIS A 20 -21.96 8.51 3.57
N LEU A 21 -23.05 8.13 4.23
CA LEU A 21 -23.50 6.73 4.26
C LEU A 21 -23.89 6.22 2.86
N VAL A 22 -24.57 7.04 2.05
CA VAL A 22 -24.88 6.71 0.65
C VAL A 22 -23.60 6.56 -0.18
N GLU A 23 -22.65 7.48 -0.02
CA GLU A 23 -21.34 7.40 -0.70
C GLU A 23 -20.56 6.15 -0.30
N LEU A 24 -20.52 5.83 1.00
CA LEU A 24 -19.88 4.63 1.52
C LEU A 24 -20.50 3.36 0.94
N THR A 25 -21.84 3.24 0.99
CA THR A 25 -22.55 2.06 0.45
C THR A 25 -22.42 1.96 -1.08
N GLY A 26 -22.41 3.09 -1.78
CA GLY A 26 -22.16 3.14 -3.23
C GLY A 26 -20.75 2.69 -3.59
N ALA A 27 -19.73 3.15 -2.85
CA ALA A 27 -18.35 2.74 -3.04
C ALA A 27 -18.17 1.24 -2.75
N LEU A 28 -18.79 0.72 -1.68
CA LEU A 28 -18.75 -0.71 -1.34
C LEU A 28 -19.36 -1.60 -2.42
N ALA A 29 -20.29 -1.08 -3.24
CA ALA A 29 -20.91 -1.80 -4.36
C ALA A 29 -20.05 -1.83 -5.64
N LEU A 30 -18.97 -1.05 -5.71
CA LEU A 30 -18.03 -1.10 -6.83
C LEU A 30 -17.18 -2.38 -6.78
N PRO A 31 -16.69 -2.88 -7.93
CA PRO A 31 -15.67 -3.91 -7.97
C PRO A 31 -14.39 -3.49 -7.22
N ASN A 32 -13.63 -4.48 -6.73
CA ASN A 32 -12.33 -4.22 -6.10
C ASN A 32 -11.40 -3.45 -7.05
N GLY A 33 -10.82 -2.36 -6.56
CA GLY A 33 -10.01 -1.44 -7.37
C GLY A 33 -9.76 -0.11 -6.68
N VAL A 34 -8.97 0.76 -7.33
CA VAL A 34 -8.59 2.07 -6.80
C VAL A 34 -9.82 2.92 -6.49
N ASP A 35 -10.78 3.00 -7.43
CA ASP A 35 -12.01 3.80 -7.26
C ASP A 35 -12.85 3.36 -6.04
N ARG A 36 -12.95 2.04 -5.81
CA ARG A 36 -13.60 1.49 -4.61
C ARG A 36 -12.86 1.89 -3.35
N ASN A 37 -11.55 1.68 -3.31
CA ASN A 37 -10.73 1.90 -2.12
C ASN A 37 -10.68 3.38 -1.72
N GLU A 38 -10.54 4.27 -2.69
CA GLU A 38 -10.59 5.71 -2.46
C GLU A 38 -11.98 6.17 -2.00
N GLY A 39 -13.04 5.69 -2.66
CA GLY A 39 -14.42 6.01 -2.29
C GLY A 39 -14.77 5.55 -0.87
N VAL A 40 -14.43 4.31 -0.52
CA VAL A 40 -14.63 3.78 0.83
C VAL A 40 -13.83 4.57 1.86
N SER A 41 -12.54 4.82 1.61
CA SER A 41 -11.68 5.55 2.56
C SER A 41 -12.17 6.97 2.81
N SER A 42 -12.54 7.69 1.74
CA SER A 42 -13.03 9.06 1.82
C SER A 42 -14.35 9.15 2.60
N ALA A 43 -15.35 8.36 2.20
CA ALA A 43 -16.67 8.37 2.83
C ALA A 43 -16.60 7.91 4.30
N TRP A 44 -15.76 6.92 4.60
CA TRP A 44 -15.55 6.43 5.96
C TRP A 44 -14.98 7.50 6.88
N TRP A 45 -13.98 8.27 6.45
CA TRP A 45 -13.40 9.34 7.26
C TRP A 45 -14.40 10.45 7.56
N GLN A 46 -15.15 10.89 6.54
CA GLN A 46 -16.17 11.93 6.72
C GLN A 46 -17.27 11.48 7.67
N LEU A 47 -17.76 10.25 7.49
CA LEU A 47 -18.82 9.70 8.32
C LEU A 47 -18.38 9.52 9.78
N THR A 48 -17.19 8.94 9.98
CA THR A 48 -16.63 8.73 11.33
C THR A 48 -16.45 10.05 12.06
N ALA A 49 -15.99 11.11 11.38
CA ALA A 49 -15.82 12.42 12.00
C ALA A 49 -17.15 12.98 12.53
N LEU A 50 -18.25 12.80 11.78
CA LEU A 50 -19.59 13.25 12.18
C LEU A 50 -20.17 12.39 13.31
N THR A 51 -20.06 11.07 13.24
CA THR A 51 -20.65 10.16 14.25
C THR A 51 -19.90 10.21 15.59
N GLN A 52 -18.60 10.49 15.56
CA GLN A 52 -17.79 10.73 16.77
C GLN A 52 -18.26 11.92 17.61
N LEU A 53 -18.99 12.89 17.03
CA LEU A 53 -19.57 14.00 17.80
C LEU A 53 -20.51 13.53 18.92
N THR A 54 -21.06 12.31 18.81
CA THR A 54 -21.92 11.71 19.84
C THR A 54 -21.16 11.26 21.09
N ASN A 55 -19.82 11.16 21.01
CA ASN A 55 -18.93 10.76 22.10
C ASN A 55 -18.32 11.96 22.84
N PHE A 56 -18.47 13.16 22.29
CA PHE A 56 -17.97 14.41 22.88
C PHE A 56 -19.12 15.24 23.45
N ASP A 57 -18.78 16.21 24.30
CA ASP A 57 -19.71 17.26 24.72
C ASP A 57 -19.90 18.29 23.59
N SER A 58 -20.53 17.83 22.51
CA SER A 58 -20.76 18.57 21.27
C SER A 58 -21.95 19.53 21.34
N GLY A 59 -22.64 19.56 22.49
CA GLY A 59 -23.89 20.30 22.69
C GLY A 59 -25.11 19.70 21.99
N LEU A 60 -24.93 18.65 21.15
CA LEU A 60 -26.02 18.02 20.39
C LEU A 60 -27.13 17.53 21.31
N ASP A 61 -28.37 17.66 20.84
CA ASP A 61 -29.51 17.10 21.55
C ASP A 61 -29.54 15.56 21.42
N GLU A 62 -30.30 14.91 22.29
CA GLU A 62 -30.33 13.45 22.34
C GLU A 62 -30.97 12.83 21.09
N ALA A 63 -31.88 13.54 20.42
CA ALA A 63 -32.48 13.07 19.17
C ALA A 63 -31.44 12.99 18.04
N THR A 64 -30.64 14.05 17.90
CA THR A 64 -29.55 14.13 16.91
C THR A 64 -28.48 13.09 17.20
N LYS A 65 -28.09 12.91 18.47
CA LYS A 65 -27.15 11.86 18.86
C LYS A 65 -27.68 10.46 18.54
N HIS A 66 -28.96 10.22 18.76
CA HIS A 66 -29.58 8.94 18.46
C HIS A 66 -29.56 8.65 16.95
N GLU A 67 -29.91 9.63 16.11
CA GLU A 67 -29.83 9.48 14.64
C GLU A 67 -28.39 9.23 14.16
N LEU A 68 -27.41 9.99 14.65
CA LEU A 68 -26.01 9.79 14.28
C LEU A 68 -25.49 8.39 14.69
N ARG A 69 -25.89 7.86 15.85
CA ARG A 69 -25.56 6.49 16.25
C ARG A 69 -26.22 5.45 15.37
N ALA A 70 -27.47 5.67 14.95
CA ALA A 70 -28.15 4.76 14.03
C ALA A 70 -27.45 4.73 12.67
N ILE A 71 -27.02 5.89 12.16
CA ILE A 71 -26.22 5.99 10.94
C ILE A 71 -24.87 5.27 11.08
N ASP A 72 -24.17 5.46 12.20
CA ASP A 72 -22.92 4.76 12.51
C ASP A 72 -23.10 3.24 12.52
N GLN A 73 -24.18 2.75 13.14
CA GLN A 73 -24.51 1.33 13.14
C GLN A 73 -24.79 0.79 11.73
N LEU A 74 -25.49 1.54 10.88
CA LEU A 74 -25.71 1.15 9.48
C LEU A 74 -24.40 1.13 8.69
N ALA A 75 -23.50 2.08 8.92
CA ALA A 75 -22.18 2.12 8.30
C ALA A 75 -21.33 0.91 8.71
N ILE A 76 -21.31 0.61 10.01
CA ILE A 76 -20.65 -0.59 10.54
C ILE A 76 -21.27 -1.82 9.91
N GLN A 77 -22.60 -1.95 9.85
CA GLN A 77 -23.24 -3.10 9.21
C GLN A 77 -22.88 -3.22 7.72
N ALA A 78 -22.75 -2.11 7.00
CA ALA A 78 -22.35 -2.12 5.59
C ALA A 78 -20.89 -2.54 5.40
N THR A 79 -19.97 -2.14 6.29
CA THR A 79 -18.54 -2.48 6.21
C THR A 79 -18.18 -3.79 6.91
N THR A 80 -19.04 -4.28 7.81
CA THR A 80 -18.91 -5.55 8.53
C THR A 80 -19.83 -6.64 7.99
N GLN A 81 -20.73 -6.32 7.04
CA GLN A 81 -21.28 -7.32 6.13
C GLN A 81 -20.05 -8.08 5.62
N PRO A 82 -20.02 -9.42 5.82
CA PRO A 82 -18.86 -10.17 5.44
C PRO A 82 -18.66 -9.92 3.96
N VAL A 83 -17.60 -9.18 3.61
CA VAL A 83 -16.91 -9.43 2.35
C VAL A 83 -16.71 -10.93 2.39
N ASP A 84 -17.51 -11.64 1.61
CA ASP A 84 -17.71 -13.08 1.76
C ASP A 84 -16.33 -13.69 1.93
N LYS A 85 -16.02 -14.27 3.10
CA LYS A 85 -14.73 -14.96 3.28
C LYS A 85 -14.54 -15.99 2.16
N ALA A 86 -15.65 -16.54 1.68
CA ALA A 86 -15.73 -17.36 0.49
C ALA A 86 -15.37 -16.62 -0.81
N LEU A 87 -15.75 -15.36 -0.98
CA LEU A 87 -15.37 -14.51 -2.12
C LEU A 87 -13.87 -14.16 -2.07
N VAL A 88 -13.33 -13.75 -0.92
CA VAL A 88 -11.90 -13.47 -0.77
C VAL A 88 -11.05 -14.73 -0.96
N ALA A 89 -11.49 -15.86 -0.40
CA ALA A 89 -10.85 -17.15 -0.66
C ALA A 89 -10.96 -17.51 -2.15
N SER A 90 -12.12 -17.29 -2.79
CA SER A 90 -12.33 -17.55 -4.21
C SER A 90 -11.49 -16.64 -5.12
N GLU A 91 -11.22 -15.39 -4.71
CA GLU A 91 -10.33 -14.47 -5.42
C GLU A 91 -8.88 -14.93 -5.30
N ALA A 92 -8.41 -15.25 -4.09
CA ALA A 92 -7.08 -15.81 -3.88
C ALA A 92 -6.88 -17.12 -4.66
N ASP A 93 -7.86 -18.02 -4.64
CA ASP A 93 -7.85 -19.26 -5.41
C ASP A 93 -7.78 -19.02 -6.92
N SER A 94 -8.45 -17.96 -7.41
CA SER A 94 -8.41 -17.56 -8.82
C SER A 94 -7.03 -17.02 -9.22
N GLU A 95 -6.40 -16.19 -8.38
CA GLU A 95 -5.05 -15.69 -8.60
C GLU A 95 -4.01 -16.81 -8.56
N ILE A 96 -4.14 -17.74 -7.61
CA ILE A 96 -3.31 -18.95 -7.50
C ILE A 96 -3.46 -19.79 -8.77
N ALA A 97 -4.68 -20.02 -9.25
CA ALA A 97 -4.92 -20.78 -10.47
C ALA A 97 -4.30 -20.10 -11.70
N ALA A 98 -4.41 -18.77 -11.81
CA ALA A 98 -3.77 -17.99 -12.87
C ALA A 98 -2.24 -18.11 -12.82
N ALA A 99 -1.64 -17.98 -11.64
CA ALA A 99 -0.20 -18.11 -11.44
C ALA A 99 0.33 -19.51 -11.77
N LEU A 100 -0.45 -20.56 -11.49
CA LEU A 100 -0.10 -21.95 -11.86
C LEU A 100 -0.27 -22.24 -13.36
N ALA A 101 -1.22 -21.56 -14.01
CA ALA A 101 -1.47 -21.71 -15.45
C ALA A 101 -0.51 -20.88 -16.32
N ASP A 102 0.12 -19.84 -15.76
CA ASP A 102 1.06 -18.99 -16.49
C ASP A 102 2.30 -19.77 -16.94
N PRO A 103 2.54 -19.91 -18.27
CA PRO A 103 3.70 -20.63 -18.80
C PRO A 103 5.04 -19.94 -18.53
N THR A 104 5.05 -18.64 -18.20
CA THR A 104 6.26 -17.87 -17.88
C THR A 104 6.73 -18.07 -16.44
N SER A 105 5.85 -18.61 -15.58
CA SER A 105 6.19 -18.91 -14.20
C SER A 105 7.21 -20.06 -14.08
N SER A 106 8.20 -19.86 -13.21
CA SER A 106 9.26 -20.86 -13.03
C SER A 106 8.70 -22.20 -12.52
N HIS A 107 9.32 -23.30 -12.94
CA HIS A 107 8.95 -24.63 -12.45
C HIS A 107 9.02 -24.74 -10.93
N TRP A 108 10.06 -24.15 -10.33
CA TRP A 108 10.26 -24.15 -8.88
C TRP A 108 9.13 -23.42 -8.14
N PHE A 109 8.70 -22.26 -8.64
CA PHE A 109 7.60 -21.50 -8.05
C PHE A 109 6.28 -22.28 -8.10
N ARG A 110 5.90 -22.79 -9.28
CA ARG A 110 4.65 -23.57 -9.43
C ARG A 110 4.64 -24.81 -8.54
N HIS A 111 5.75 -25.54 -8.51
CA HIS A 111 5.88 -26.71 -7.64
C HIS A 111 5.77 -26.35 -6.16
N SER A 112 6.46 -25.30 -5.71
CA SER A 112 6.43 -24.85 -4.31
C SER A 112 5.02 -24.39 -3.91
N LEU A 113 4.34 -23.64 -4.77
CA LEU A 113 2.95 -23.21 -4.54
C LEU A 113 2.00 -24.41 -4.46
N GLN A 114 2.11 -25.37 -5.37
CA GLN A 114 1.31 -26.61 -5.34
C GLN A 114 1.51 -27.44 -4.05
N GLN A 115 2.72 -27.45 -3.50
CA GLN A 115 3.01 -28.12 -2.22
C GLN A 115 2.51 -27.33 -0.99
N ALA A 116 2.40 -26.00 -1.10
CA ALA A 116 1.93 -25.14 -0.03
C ALA A 116 0.39 -25.17 0.13
N LEU A 117 -0.36 -25.24 -0.98
CA LEU A 117 -1.83 -25.19 -0.97
C LEU A 117 -2.56 -26.21 -0.06
N PRO A 118 -2.12 -27.47 0.08
CA PRO A 118 -2.80 -28.42 0.97
C PRO A 118 -2.41 -28.29 2.46
N ARG A 119 -1.49 -27.39 2.82
CA ARG A 119 -0.99 -27.23 4.19
C ARG A 119 -1.85 -26.24 4.99
N ASP A 120 -1.63 -26.19 6.30
CA ASP A 120 -2.15 -25.09 7.12
C ASP A 120 -1.63 -23.74 6.56
N PRO A 121 -2.50 -22.76 6.31
CA PRO A 121 -2.12 -21.52 5.65
C PRO A 121 -1.17 -20.67 6.50
N VAL A 122 -1.24 -20.75 7.84
CA VAL A 122 -0.33 -20.01 8.72
C VAL A 122 1.07 -20.59 8.62
N ASP A 123 1.21 -21.91 8.64
CA ASP A 123 2.50 -22.59 8.46
C ASP A 123 3.09 -22.34 7.07
N ALA A 124 2.26 -22.42 6.02
CA ALA A 124 2.69 -22.23 4.64
C ALA A 124 3.22 -20.81 4.39
N VAL A 125 2.58 -19.78 4.94
CA VAL A 125 3.03 -18.39 4.83
C VAL A 125 4.33 -18.18 5.61
N ASN A 126 4.42 -18.68 6.84
CA ASN A 126 5.63 -18.55 7.65
C ASN A 126 6.85 -19.23 6.98
N ASP A 127 6.67 -20.42 6.41
CA ASP A 127 7.72 -21.12 5.66
C ASP A 127 8.15 -20.32 4.41
N ALA A 128 7.19 -19.71 3.70
CA ALA A 128 7.45 -18.91 2.51
C ALA A 128 8.21 -17.62 2.84
N GLU A 129 7.87 -16.93 3.93
CA GLU A 129 8.59 -15.76 4.42
C GLU A 129 10.04 -16.12 4.77
N TRP A 130 10.24 -17.21 5.51
CA TRP A 130 11.58 -17.63 5.90
C TRP A 130 12.43 -18.04 4.69
N LEU A 131 11.84 -18.76 3.73
CA LEU A 131 12.48 -19.09 2.46
C LEU A 131 12.89 -17.84 1.68
N PHE A 132 12.00 -16.85 1.58
CA PHE A 132 12.31 -15.57 0.94
C PHE A 132 13.48 -14.87 1.62
N GLU A 133 13.49 -14.78 2.96
CA GLU A 133 14.60 -14.16 3.69
C GLU A 133 15.94 -14.83 3.40
N LEU A 134 16.00 -16.17 3.40
CA LEU A 134 17.23 -16.91 3.14
C LEU A 134 17.74 -16.70 1.71
N LEU A 135 16.84 -16.75 0.73
CA LEU A 135 17.17 -16.50 -0.68
C LEU A 135 17.64 -15.06 -0.89
N ASN A 136 16.97 -14.09 -0.25
CA ASN A 136 17.35 -12.68 -0.34
C ASN A 136 18.73 -12.44 0.27
N LYS A 137 19.02 -12.99 1.46
CA LYS A 137 20.35 -12.91 2.09
C LYS A 137 21.44 -13.47 1.18
N ARG A 138 21.19 -14.60 0.54
CA ARG A 138 22.12 -15.20 -0.44
C ARG A 138 22.30 -14.33 -1.68
N CYS A 139 21.21 -13.78 -2.22
CA CYS A 139 21.23 -12.90 -3.39
C CYS A 139 22.10 -11.66 -3.12
N VAL A 140 21.87 -10.98 -1.99
CA VAL A 140 22.65 -9.79 -1.60
C VAL A 140 24.13 -10.12 -1.46
N ALA A 141 24.48 -11.24 -0.81
CA ALA A 141 25.87 -11.66 -0.70
C ALA A 141 26.52 -11.90 -2.08
N GLN A 142 25.82 -12.57 -2.99
CA GLN A 142 26.33 -12.84 -4.34
C GLN A 142 26.49 -11.58 -5.20
N LEU A 143 25.64 -10.56 -5.00
CA LEU A 143 25.75 -9.28 -5.69
C LEU A 143 26.84 -8.37 -5.10
N GLN A 144 27.21 -8.56 -3.83
CA GLN A 144 28.33 -7.84 -3.20
C GLN A 144 29.70 -8.43 -3.57
N ASP A 145 29.74 -9.72 -3.93
CA ASP A 145 30.95 -10.42 -4.35
C ASP A 145 31.31 -10.22 -5.83
N ASP A 146 30.53 -9.44 -6.60
CA ASP A 146 30.89 -9.08 -7.98
C ASP A 146 31.87 -7.89 -7.94
N PRO A 147 33.19 -8.09 -8.16
CA PRO A 147 34.14 -7.00 -8.12
C PRO A 147 33.77 -6.00 -9.22
N ALA A 148 33.65 -4.72 -8.87
CA ALA A 148 33.43 -3.66 -9.85
C ALA A 148 34.42 -3.84 -11.01
N PRO A 149 33.96 -3.79 -12.27
CA PRO A 149 34.86 -3.95 -13.41
C PRO A 149 35.99 -2.93 -13.31
N PRO A 150 37.24 -3.30 -13.63
CA PRO A 150 38.38 -2.40 -13.48
C PRO A 150 38.13 -1.13 -14.31
N MET A 151 37.96 0.00 -13.63
CA MET A 151 37.80 1.30 -14.28
C MET A 151 39.17 1.85 -14.64
N ASN A 152 39.75 1.29 -15.71
CA ASN A 152 41.00 1.77 -16.27
C ASN A 152 40.73 2.91 -17.26
N MET A 153 41.31 4.08 -17.03
CA MET A 153 41.29 5.19 -17.98
C MET A 153 42.67 5.43 -18.57
N ALA A 154 42.74 5.49 -19.90
CA ALA A 154 43.94 5.86 -20.63
C ALA A 154 44.04 7.38 -20.71
N PHE A 155 45.16 7.95 -20.26
CA PHE A 155 45.48 9.35 -20.46
C PHE A 155 46.85 9.48 -21.11
N ARG A 156 47.04 10.56 -21.86
CA ARG A 156 48.29 10.86 -22.53
C ARG A 156 49.06 11.88 -21.71
N THR A 157 50.27 11.53 -21.30
CA THR A 157 51.17 12.43 -20.58
C THR A 157 51.81 13.45 -21.52
N ALA A 158 52.33 14.55 -20.96
CA ALA A 158 52.94 15.64 -21.73
C ALA A 158 54.18 15.21 -22.54
N ASP A 159 54.84 14.12 -22.14
CA ASP A 159 55.94 13.48 -22.89
C ASP A 159 55.45 12.56 -24.03
N GLY A 160 54.13 12.51 -24.28
CA GLY A 160 53.50 11.80 -25.38
C GLY A 160 53.19 10.33 -25.11
N ARG A 161 53.54 9.80 -23.94
CA ARG A 161 53.25 8.41 -23.52
C ARG A 161 51.79 8.24 -23.12
N THR A 162 51.26 7.04 -23.30
CA THR A 162 49.93 6.68 -22.78
C THR A 162 50.11 5.87 -21.52
N THR A 163 49.44 6.29 -20.45
CA THR A 163 49.42 5.63 -19.15
C THR A 163 48.00 5.22 -18.79
N GLN A 164 47.85 4.05 -18.18
CA GLN A 164 46.59 3.56 -17.65
C GLN A 164 46.59 3.84 -16.14
N ILE A 165 45.54 4.51 -15.65
CA ILE A 165 45.28 4.64 -14.21
C ILE A 165 44.00 3.86 -13.89
N ASP A 166 44.04 3.11 -12.79
CA ASP A 166 42.84 2.61 -12.13
C ASP A 166 42.17 3.78 -11.37
N ILE A 167 41.04 4.23 -11.90
CA ILE A 167 40.30 5.37 -11.37
C ILE A 167 39.75 5.08 -9.97
N ALA A 168 39.51 3.80 -9.63
CA ALA A 168 39.01 3.42 -8.30
C ALA A 168 40.04 3.67 -7.18
N GLN A 169 41.32 3.75 -7.52
CA GLN A 169 42.43 4.05 -6.60
C GLN A 169 42.89 5.51 -6.67
N ALA A 170 42.35 6.31 -7.60
CA ALA A 170 42.75 7.69 -7.79
C ALA A 170 42.04 8.61 -6.78
N THR A 171 42.81 9.41 -6.04
CA THR A 171 42.23 10.49 -5.22
C THR A 171 41.80 11.64 -6.13
N PRO A 172 40.52 12.06 -6.15
CA PRO A 172 40.06 13.11 -7.04
C PRO A 172 40.67 14.46 -6.62
N VAL A 173 41.44 15.06 -7.52
CA VAL A 173 41.95 16.43 -7.39
C VAL A 173 41.35 17.24 -8.54
N ILE A 174 40.58 18.28 -8.21
CA ILE A 174 40.05 19.22 -9.20
C ILE A 174 40.95 20.45 -9.16
N GLU A 175 41.82 20.58 -10.16
CA GLU A 175 42.54 21.83 -10.41
C GLU A 175 41.69 22.70 -11.34
N LEU A 176 41.10 23.77 -10.79
CA LEU A 176 40.48 24.83 -11.59
C LEU A 176 41.61 25.63 -12.24
N GLY A 177 41.91 25.34 -13.50
CA GLY A 177 42.87 26.13 -14.26
C GLY A 177 42.45 27.59 -14.33
N ASP A 178 43.44 28.50 -14.30
CA ASP A 178 43.22 29.95 -14.38
C ASP A 178 42.43 30.32 -15.65
N PHE A 179 41.11 30.44 -15.49
CA PHE A 179 40.24 31.02 -16.51
C PHE A 179 40.60 32.51 -16.59
N LYS A 180 41.32 32.92 -17.64
CA LYS A 180 41.38 34.33 -18.02
C LYS A 180 39.98 34.77 -18.44
N ALA A 181 39.38 35.64 -17.64
CA ALA A 181 38.18 36.40 -17.97
C ALA A 181 38.39 37.30 -19.20
#